data_AF-A0A520JK80-F1
#
_entry.id   AF-A0A520JK80-F1
#
_cell.length_a   1.000
_cell.length_b   1.000
_cell.length_c   1.000
_cell.angle_alpha   90.00
_cell.angle_beta   90.00
_cell.angle_gamma   90.00
#
_symmetry.space_group_name_H-M   'P 1'
#
loop_
_entity.id
_entity.type
_entity.pdbx_description
1 polymer ?
#
loop_
_entity_poly.entity_id
_entity_poly.type
_entity_poly.pdbx_seq_one_letter_code
_entity_poly.pdbx_strand_id
1 'polypeptide(L)'
;MKHALKTVIGLGALAATAPAWAQAAAAPVVATVNKGDTAWMMTSTVLVLMMILPGLALFYGGLTRSKNMLSTMTQIGAVACLAMLIWVMYGYSLAFGPDVSSGFLSNFVSSLDKAFLAGVTPASQAATFTAGVEIPEYVFICFQMTFAAITIALVLGSVVERMKFSAVMVFALVWLTIVYFPIAHMVWASSGFFFKAGALDFAGGTVVHINAGVSALVAALFLGKRIGYPKEPMAPHSLV
;
A
#
# COMPACT_ATOMS: atom_id res chain seq x y z
N MET A 1 -20.80 69.34 12.14
CA MET A 1 -20.77 67.86 12.23
C MET A 1 -21.57 67.12 11.15
N LYS A 2 -22.44 67.75 10.33
CA LYS A 2 -23.25 67.04 9.31
C LYS A 2 -22.62 66.94 7.90
N HIS A 3 -21.53 67.66 7.63
CA HIS A 3 -20.85 67.63 6.31
C HIS A 3 -19.67 66.64 6.24
N ALA A 4 -19.02 66.32 7.36
CA ALA A 4 -17.92 65.34 7.38
C ALA A 4 -18.38 63.88 7.19
N LEU A 5 -19.64 63.57 7.53
CA LEU A 5 -20.19 62.22 7.44
C LEU A 5 -20.51 61.79 6.00
N LYS A 6 -20.80 62.75 5.10
CA LYS A 6 -21.13 62.43 3.69
C LYS A 6 -19.89 62.10 2.86
N THR A 7 -18.73 62.66 3.21
CA THR A 7 -17.47 62.42 2.48
C THR A 7 -16.86 61.05 2.80
N VAL A 8 -17.07 60.53 4.01
CA VAL A 8 -16.58 59.19 4.40
C VAL A 8 -17.40 58.07 3.73
N ILE A 9 -18.70 58.29 3.48
CA ILE A 9 -19.55 57.33 2.78
C ILE A 9 -19.25 57.28 1.27
N GLY A 10 -18.80 58.40 0.68
CA GLY A 10 -18.43 58.47 -0.74
C GLY A 10 -17.13 57.73 -1.10
N LEU A 11 -16.15 57.67 -0.19
CA LEU A 11 -14.89 56.95 -0.43
C LEU A 11 -15.00 55.44 -0.18
N GLY A 12 -15.90 55.00 0.71
CA GLY A 12 -16.14 53.56 0.95
C GLY A 12 -16.84 52.86 -0.22
N ALA A 13 -17.65 53.59 -1.00
CA ALA A 13 -18.38 53.05 -2.14
C ALA A 13 -17.51 52.87 -3.40
N LEU A 14 -16.40 53.58 -3.53
CA LEU A 14 -15.47 53.43 -4.67
C LEU A 14 -14.47 52.27 -4.51
N ALA A 15 -14.33 51.70 -3.32
CA ALA A 15 -13.49 50.52 -3.08
C ALA A 15 -14.21 49.19 -3.42
N ALA A 16 -15.51 49.23 -3.68
CA ALA A 16 -16.33 48.04 -3.99
C ALA A 16 -16.38 47.69 -5.49
N THR A 17 -15.74 48.48 -6.35
CA THR A 17 -15.70 48.24 -7.81
C THR A 17 -14.32 47.83 -8.31
N ALA A 18 -13.42 47.39 -7.43
CA ALA A 18 -12.26 46.65 -7.89
C ALA A 18 -12.78 45.40 -8.63
N PRO A 19 -12.40 45.17 -9.90
CA PRO A 19 -12.77 43.93 -10.56
C PRO A 19 -12.28 42.81 -9.66
N ALA A 20 -13.22 42.02 -9.14
CA ALA A 20 -12.89 40.73 -8.58
C ALA A 20 -12.05 40.07 -9.67
N TRP A 21 -10.76 39.90 -9.40
CA TRP A 21 -9.90 39.12 -10.26
C TRP A 21 -10.59 37.77 -10.28
N ALA A 22 -11.27 37.49 -11.38
CA ALA A 22 -11.80 36.18 -11.65
C ALA A 22 -10.57 35.29 -11.57
N GLN A 23 -10.44 34.57 -10.45
CA GLN A 23 -9.50 33.48 -10.33
C GLN A 23 -9.92 32.58 -11.49
N ALA A 24 -9.19 32.66 -12.61
CA ALA A 24 -9.43 31.82 -13.74
C ALA A 24 -9.46 30.41 -13.17
N ALA A 25 -10.62 29.75 -13.25
CA ALA A 25 -10.73 28.35 -12.88
C ALA A 25 -9.59 27.67 -13.62
N ALA A 26 -8.62 27.13 -12.86
CA ALA A 26 -7.46 26.49 -13.44
C ALA A 26 -7.99 25.52 -14.50
N ALA A 27 -7.55 25.69 -15.76
CA ALA A 27 -7.98 24.83 -16.84
C ALA A 27 -7.84 23.37 -16.35
N PRO A 28 -8.84 22.50 -16.59
CA PRO A 28 -8.77 21.13 -16.11
C PRO A 28 -7.45 20.54 -16.57
N VAL A 29 -6.61 20.17 -15.61
CA VAL A 29 -5.30 19.57 -15.93
C VAL A 29 -5.61 18.27 -16.64
N VAL A 30 -5.38 18.25 -17.95
CA VAL A 30 -5.53 17.03 -18.74
C VAL A 30 -4.52 16.03 -18.17
N ALA A 31 -5.03 14.95 -17.61
CA ALA A 31 -4.20 13.85 -17.12
C ALA A 31 -3.24 13.43 -18.24
N THR A 32 -1.94 13.55 -17.95
CA THR A 32 -0.89 13.17 -18.89
C THR A 32 -0.33 11.82 -18.49
N VAL A 33 -0.33 10.88 -19.43
CA VAL A 33 0.36 9.60 -19.29
C VAL A 33 1.64 9.66 -20.10
N ASN A 34 2.78 9.64 -19.42
CA ASN A 34 4.09 9.64 -20.05
C ASN A 34 4.65 8.21 -20.19
N LYS A 35 5.27 7.92 -21.34
CA LYS A 35 5.93 6.63 -21.57
C LYS A 35 7.12 6.41 -20.62
N GLY A 36 7.83 7.48 -20.24
CA GLY A 36 8.92 7.46 -19.28
C GLY A 36 8.46 7.05 -17.89
N ASP A 37 7.38 7.64 -17.38
CA ASP A 37 6.79 7.29 -16.09
C ASP A 37 6.31 5.84 -16.09
N THR A 38 5.65 5.43 -17.18
CA THR A 38 5.18 4.06 -17.36
C THR A 38 6.35 3.06 -17.35
N ALA A 39 7.42 3.34 -18.10
CA ALA A 39 8.62 2.51 -18.14
C ALA A 39 9.28 2.42 -16.76
N TRP A 40 9.43 3.55 -16.07
CA TRP A 40 10.01 3.60 -14.73
C TRP A 40 9.18 2.81 -13.71
N MET A 41 7.86 2.90 -13.76
CA MET A 41 6.98 2.16 -12.86
C MET A 41 6.99 0.65 -13.13
N MET A 42 7.10 0.22 -14.39
CA MET A 42 7.32 -1.19 -14.73
C MET A 42 8.68 -1.69 -14.22
N THR A 43 9.76 -0.94 -14.43
CA THR A 43 11.08 -1.26 -13.88
C THR A 43 11.05 -1.33 -12.35
N SER A 44 10.42 -0.35 -11.71
CA SER A 44 10.27 -0.31 -10.24
C SER A 44 9.49 -1.51 -9.72
N THR A 45 8.45 -1.95 -10.44
CA THR A 45 7.71 -3.18 -10.09
C THR A 45 8.61 -4.41 -10.10
N VAL A 46 9.48 -4.55 -11.11
CA VAL A 46 10.45 -5.65 -11.16
C VAL A 46 11.47 -5.56 -10.03
N LEU A 47 11.95 -4.35 -9.70
CA LEU A 47 12.87 -4.14 -8.58
C LEU A 47 12.23 -4.57 -7.24
N VAL A 48 10.99 -4.18 -6.97
CA VAL A 48 10.28 -4.60 -5.75
C VAL A 48 10.02 -6.11 -5.74
N LEU A 49 9.69 -6.71 -6.89
CA LEU A 49 9.58 -8.16 -7.01
C LEU A 49 10.90 -8.86 -6.66
N MET A 50 12.05 -8.33 -7.11
CA MET A 50 13.38 -8.85 -6.79
C MET A 50 13.72 -8.75 -5.29
N MET A 51 13.15 -7.78 -4.57
CA MET A 51 13.26 -7.70 -3.11
C MET A 51 12.60 -8.90 -2.43
N ILE A 52 11.58 -9.51 -3.03
CA ILE A 52 10.92 -10.72 -2.49
C ILE A 52 11.68 -11.97 -2.96
N LEU A 53 11.84 -12.10 -4.28
CA LEU A 53 12.43 -13.26 -4.95
C LEU A 53 13.55 -12.81 -5.90
N PRO A 54 14.84 -13.04 -5.57
CA PRO A 54 15.32 -13.88 -4.48
C PRO A 54 15.58 -13.14 -3.15
N GLY A 55 15.47 -11.81 -3.06
CA GLY A 55 15.99 -11.00 -1.95
C GLY A 55 15.59 -11.50 -0.55
N LEU A 56 14.30 -11.46 -0.22
CA LEU A 56 13.79 -11.83 1.09
C LEU A 56 13.88 -13.33 1.34
N ALA A 57 13.71 -14.14 0.30
CA ALA A 57 13.89 -15.59 0.38
C ALA A 57 15.31 -15.96 0.81
N LEU A 58 16.32 -15.32 0.23
CA LEU A 58 17.72 -15.51 0.63
C LEU A 58 17.99 -14.91 2.02
N PHE A 59 17.47 -13.73 2.32
CA PHE A 59 17.66 -13.07 3.62
C PHE A 59 17.16 -13.94 4.78
N TYR A 60 15.89 -14.37 4.76
CA TYR A 60 15.38 -15.24 5.81
C TYR A 60 15.92 -16.67 5.72
N GLY A 61 16.17 -17.17 4.51
CA GLY A 61 16.82 -18.47 4.32
C GLY A 61 18.19 -18.53 5.03
N GLY A 62 19.01 -17.48 4.89
CA GLY A 62 20.31 -17.35 5.54
C GLY A 62 20.23 -17.20 7.06
N LEU A 63 19.20 -16.52 7.57
CA LEU A 63 18.96 -16.35 9.02
C LEU A 63 18.38 -17.59 9.72
N THR A 64 17.91 -18.58 8.96
CA THR A 64 17.36 -19.82 9.51
C THR A 64 18.42 -20.90 9.65
N ARG A 65 18.09 -22.01 10.32
CA ARG A 65 19.00 -23.16 10.39
C ARG A 65 19.08 -23.83 9.03
N SER A 66 20.25 -24.40 8.69
CA SER A 66 20.50 -25.09 7.41
C SER A 66 19.40 -26.06 7.01
N LYS A 67 18.93 -26.88 7.96
CA LYS A 67 17.85 -27.86 7.77
C LYS A 67 16.51 -27.25 7.32
N ASN A 68 16.30 -25.96 7.55
CA ASN A 68 15.04 -25.27 7.29
C ASN A 68 15.13 -24.21 6.18
N MET A 69 16.31 -23.97 5.60
CA MET A 69 16.49 -22.96 4.54
C MET A 69 15.52 -23.21 3.38
N LEU A 70 15.46 -24.45 2.87
CA LEU A 70 14.57 -24.80 1.77
C LEU A 70 13.10 -24.52 2.11
N SER A 71 12.65 -24.97 3.29
CA SER A 71 11.26 -24.74 3.73
C SER A 71 10.93 -23.26 3.84
N THR A 72 11.88 -22.45 4.35
CA THR A 72 11.74 -21.00 4.47
C THR A 72 11.55 -20.34 3.11
N MET A 73 12.43 -20.66 2.16
CA MET A 73 12.36 -20.11 0.80
C MET A 73 11.06 -20.52 0.10
N THR A 74 10.63 -21.78 0.27
CA THR A 74 9.35 -22.27 -0.28
C THR A 74 8.16 -21.51 0.31
N GLN A 75 8.13 -21.28 1.62
CA GLN A 75 7.04 -20.55 2.28
C GLN A 75 6.96 -19.10 1.80
N ILE A 76 8.10 -18.41 1.70
CA ILE A 76 8.18 -17.02 1.21
C ILE A 76 7.68 -16.93 -0.22
N GLY A 77 8.17 -17.79 -1.13
CA GLY A 77 7.74 -17.81 -2.52
C GLY A 77 6.25 -18.16 -2.66
N ALA A 78 5.77 -19.15 -1.93
CA ALA A 78 4.37 -19.56 -1.97
C ALA A 78 3.42 -18.48 -1.47
N VAL A 79 3.75 -17.82 -0.35
CA VAL A 79 2.97 -16.71 0.18
C VAL A 79 2.98 -15.52 -0.78
N ALA A 80 4.11 -15.21 -1.40
CA ALA A 80 4.19 -14.14 -2.39
C ALA A 80 3.26 -14.42 -3.59
N CYS A 81 3.29 -15.64 -4.14
CA CYS A 81 2.37 -16.05 -5.21
C CYS A 81 0.91 -15.98 -4.77
N LEU A 82 0.60 -16.47 -3.57
CA LEU A 82 -0.75 -16.42 -3.01
C LEU A 82 -1.23 -14.96 -2.87
N ALA A 83 -0.38 -14.06 -2.38
CA ALA A 83 -0.69 -12.65 -2.24
C ALA A 83 -1.02 -12.00 -3.59
N MET A 84 -0.23 -12.31 -4.63
CA MET A 84 -0.47 -11.82 -5.99
C MET A 84 -1.82 -12.31 -6.56
N LEU A 85 -2.15 -13.58 -6.35
CA LEU A 85 -3.45 -14.12 -6.77
C LEU A 85 -4.60 -13.43 -6.04
N ILE A 86 -4.52 -13.32 -4.71
CA ILE A 86 -5.55 -12.65 -3.90
C ILE A 86 -5.71 -11.18 -4.30
N TRP A 87 -4.60 -10.49 -4.57
CA TRP A 87 -4.60 -9.11 -5.01
C TRP A 87 -5.43 -8.91 -6.29
N VAL A 88 -5.21 -9.76 -7.29
CA VAL A 88 -5.97 -9.72 -8.55
C VAL A 88 -7.43 -10.14 -8.35
N MET A 89 -7.69 -11.15 -7.50
CA MET A 89 -9.06 -11.63 -7.25
C MET A 89 -9.94 -10.56 -6.59
N TYR A 90 -9.45 -9.88 -5.56
CA TYR A 90 -10.23 -8.84 -4.86
C TYR A 90 -9.41 -7.84 -4.06
N GLY A 91 -8.15 -8.12 -3.72
CA GLY A 91 -7.34 -7.25 -2.86
C GLY A 91 -7.14 -5.85 -3.43
N TYR A 92 -6.91 -5.73 -4.74
CA TYR A 92 -6.85 -4.44 -5.44
C TYR A 92 -8.15 -3.65 -5.29
N SER A 93 -9.29 -4.31 -5.46
CA SER A 93 -10.60 -3.68 -5.33
C SER A 93 -10.83 -3.19 -3.89
N LEU A 94 -10.50 -3.99 -2.87
CA LEU A 94 -10.66 -3.58 -1.47
C LEU A 94 -9.73 -2.42 -1.08
N ALA A 95 -8.55 -2.32 -1.69
CA ALA A 95 -7.60 -1.26 -1.39
C ALA A 95 -7.87 0.03 -2.18
N PHE A 96 -8.13 -0.08 -3.49
CA PHE A 96 -8.11 1.03 -4.45
C PHE A 96 -9.33 1.04 -5.40
N GLY A 97 -10.37 0.27 -5.10
CA GLY A 97 -11.64 0.32 -5.83
C GLY A 97 -12.40 1.62 -5.62
N PRO A 98 -13.58 1.77 -6.24
CA PRO A 98 -14.52 2.84 -5.94
C PRO A 98 -15.03 2.80 -4.50
N ASP A 99 -15.23 3.97 -3.88
CA ASP A 99 -15.66 4.05 -2.49
C ASP A 99 -17.04 3.42 -2.24
N VAL A 100 -17.15 2.69 -1.13
CA VAL A 100 -18.39 2.02 -0.70
C VAL A 100 -19.34 3.01 -0.03
N SER A 101 -20.02 3.87 -0.80
CA SER A 101 -20.92 4.92 -0.27
C SER A 101 -20.25 5.84 0.79
N SER A 102 -20.94 6.92 1.19
CA SER A 102 -20.38 7.92 2.12
C SER A 102 -20.43 7.49 3.61
N GLY A 103 -20.12 6.22 3.91
CA GLY A 103 -20.21 5.65 5.27
C GLY A 103 -18.88 5.59 6.02
N PHE A 104 -18.91 5.28 7.33
CA PHE A 104 -17.70 5.09 8.14
C PHE A 104 -16.73 4.05 7.54
N LEU A 105 -17.28 2.98 6.95
CA LEU A 105 -16.50 1.89 6.34
C LEU A 105 -15.66 2.32 5.14
N SER A 106 -16.05 3.36 4.39
CA SER A 106 -15.27 3.84 3.24
C SER A 106 -13.99 4.57 3.62
N ASN A 107 -13.69 4.70 4.92
CA ASN A 107 -12.37 5.14 5.38
C ASN A 107 -11.40 3.97 5.59
N PHE A 108 -11.90 2.73 5.62
CA PHE A 108 -11.13 1.53 5.98
C PHE A 108 -11.03 0.53 4.83
N VAL A 109 -12.08 0.38 4.03
CA VAL A 109 -12.10 -0.53 2.89
C VAL A 109 -12.89 0.09 1.75
N SER A 110 -12.47 -0.25 0.54
CA SER A 110 -13.18 0.09 -0.70
C SER A 110 -14.13 -1.04 -1.14
N SER A 111 -14.72 -0.93 -2.33
CA SER A 111 -15.74 -1.85 -2.83
C SER A 111 -15.15 -3.11 -3.46
N LEU A 112 -16.02 -4.05 -3.86
CA LEU A 112 -15.65 -5.23 -4.64
C LEU A 112 -15.95 -5.04 -6.15
N ASP A 113 -16.23 -3.81 -6.60
CA ASP A 113 -16.65 -3.55 -7.98
C ASP A 113 -15.56 -3.84 -9.02
N LYS A 114 -14.29 -3.79 -8.60
CA LYS A 114 -13.11 -4.17 -9.41
C LYS A 114 -12.59 -5.56 -9.05
N ALA A 115 -13.39 -6.42 -8.42
CA ALA A 115 -13.00 -7.83 -8.22
C ALA A 115 -12.67 -8.48 -9.56
N PHE A 116 -11.62 -9.32 -9.58
CA PHE A 116 -11.03 -9.89 -10.79
C PHE A 116 -10.66 -8.84 -11.86
N LEU A 117 -10.35 -7.62 -11.43
CA LEU A 117 -10.07 -6.47 -12.28
C LEU A 117 -11.23 -6.10 -13.23
N ALA A 118 -12.47 -6.35 -12.80
CA ALA A 118 -13.65 -5.97 -13.56
C ALA A 118 -13.65 -4.47 -13.90
N GLY A 119 -13.91 -4.16 -15.17
CA GLY A 119 -13.91 -2.78 -15.67
C GLY A 119 -12.53 -2.14 -15.87
N VAL A 120 -11.42 -2.83 -15.55
CA VAL A 120 -10.08 -2.35 -15.87
C VAL A 120 -9.76 -2.69 -17.33
N THR A 121 -9.37 -1.69 -18.10
CA THR A 121 -9.04 -1.81 -19.52
C THR A 121 -7.64 -1.24 -19.79
N PRO A 122 -7.03 -1.49 -20.97
CA PRO A 122 -5.76 -0.86 -21.34
C PRO A 122 -5.80 0.67 -21.38
N ALA A 123 -7.00 1.26 -21.47
CA ALA A 123 -7.20 2.71 -21.45
C ALA A 123 -7.41 3.26 -20.02
N SER A 124 -7.60 2.41 -19.02
CA SER A 124 -7.82 2.84 -17.65
C SER A 124 -6.54 3.42 -17.05
N GLN A 125 -6.70 4.49 -16.26
CA GLN A 125 -5.60 5.26 -15.69
C GLN A 125 -5.74 5.32 -14.17
N ALA A 126 -4.61 5.48 -13.49
CA ALA A 126 -4.52 5.65 -12.04
C ALA A 126 -3.76 6.95 -11.72
N ALA A 127 -4.33 7.74 -10.81
CA ALA A 127 -3.73 8.97 -10.33
C ALA A 127 -2.42 8.69 -9.57
N THR A 128 -1.45 9.60 -9.74
CA THR A 128 -0.22 9.61 -8.94
C THR A 128 -0.29 10.67 -7.85
N PHE A 129 0.77 10.79 -7.03
CA PHE A 129 0.90 11.88 -6.05
C PHE A 129 1.09 13.26 -6.68
N THR A 130 1.37 13.32 -7.98
CA THR A 130 1.48 14.58 -8.73
C THR A 130 0.16 14.84 -9.45
N ALA A 131 -0.51 15.94 -9.10
CA ALA A 131 -1.78 16.31 -9.71
C ALA A 131 -1.66 16.42 -11.24
N GLY A 132 -2.55 15.72 -11.96
CA GLY A 132 -2.57 15.70 -13.43
C GLY A 132 -1.53 14.80 -14.10
N VAL A 133 -0.78 14.03 -13.33
CA VAL A 133 0.10 12.97 -13.84
C VAL A 133 -0.50 11.63 -13.47
N GLU A 134 -0.74 10.81 -14.48
CA GLU A 134 -1.36 9.50 -14.34
C GLU A 134 -0.50 8.42 -15.00
N ILE A 135 -0.71 7.18 -14.57
CA ILE A 135 -0.08 5.99 -15.16
C ILE A 135 -1.16 4.98 -15.55
N PRO A 136 -0.89 4.06 -16.50
CA PRO A 136 -1.84 3.00 -16.83
C PRO A 136 -2.22 2.20 -15.59
N GLU A 137 -3.52 1.94 -15.40
CA GLU A 137 -4.04 1.31 -14.18
C GLU A 137 -3.42 -0.09 -13.98
N TYR A 138 -3.18 -0.86 -15.04
CA TYR A 138 -2.48 -2.14 -14.95
C TYR A 138 -1.08 -2.04 -14.35
N VAL A 139 -0.34 -0.96 -14.65
CA VAL A 139 0.99 -0.75 -14.09
C VAL A 139 0.89 -0.43 -12.60
N PHE A 140 -0.10 0.39 -12.21
CA PHE A 140 -0.37 0.67 -10.80
C PHE A 140 -0.78 -0.59 -10.02
N ILE A 141 -1.66 -1.42 -10.59
CA ILE A 141 -2.08 -2.71 -10.02
C ILE A 141 -0.87 -3.60 -9.78
N CYS A 142 -0.03 -3.79 -10.81
CA CYS A 142 1.16 -4.63 -10.72
C CYS A 142 2.17 -4.09 -9.71
N PHE A 143 2.38 -2.78 -9.66
CA PHE A 143 3.29 -2.15 -8.70
C PHE A 143 2.79 -2.40 -7.27
N GLN A 144 1.55 -2.05 -6.95
CA GLN A 144 0.98 -2.22 -5.61
C GLN A 144 0.87 -3.68 -5.18
N MET A 145 0.64 -4.60 -6.12
CA MET A 145 0.63 -6.04 -5.87
C MET A 145 1.94 -6.52 -5.21
N THR A 146 3.08 -5.97 -5.64
CA THR A 146 4.38 -6.34 -5.06
C THR A 146 4.53 -5.89 -3.61
N PHE A 147 3.91 -4.78 -3.21
CA PHE A 147 3.86 -4.32 -1.82
C PHE A 147 3.02 -5.25 -0.96
N ALA A 148 1.88 -5.74 -1.47
CA ALA A 148 1.08 -6.75 -0.78
C ALA A 148 1.90 -8.02 -0.54
N ALA A 149 2.56 -8.52 -1.59
CA ALA A 149 3.36 -9.74 -1.55
C ALA A 149 4.58 -9.64 -0.62
N ILE A 150 5.34 -8.54 -0.66
CA ILE A 150 6.50 -8.38 0.21
C ILE A 150 6.09 -8.23 1.68
N THR A 151 4.97 -7.56 1.96
CA THR A 151 4.56 -7.29 3.35
C THR A 151 4.21 -8.55 4.10
N ILE A 152 3.37 -9.43 3.53
CA ILE A 152 3.07 -10.70 4.19
C ILE A 152 4.31 -11.58 4.29
N ALA A 153 5.20 -11.56 3.29
CA ALA A 153 6.44 -12.32 3.33
C ALA A 153 7.40 -11.82 4.43
N LEU A 154 7.37 -10.53 4.79
CA LEU A 154 8.12 -9.98 5.94
C LEU A 154 7.60 -10.52 7.27
N VAL A 155 6.28 -10.68 7.43
CA VAL A 155 5.69 -11.26 8.65
C VAL A 155 6.23 -12.68 8.89
N LEU A 156 6.41 -13.43 7.80
CA LEU A 156 6.86 -14.83 7.86
C LEU A 156 8.23 -14.98 8.54
N GLY A 157 9.11 -13.99 8.46
CA GLY A 157 10.44 -14.02 9.09
C GLY A 157 10.44 -14.36 10.58
N SER A 158 9.36 -13.99 11.29
CA SER A 158 9.20 -14.25 12.73
C SER A 158 8.68 -15.66 13.05
N VAL A 159 7.90 -16.24 12.13
CA VAL A 159 7.21 -17.54 12.32
C VAL A 159 7.95 -18.70 11.65
N VAL A 160 9.06 -18.41 10.97
CA VAL A 160 9.87 -19.44 10.33
C VAL A 160 10.27 -20.52 11.33
N GLU A 161 10.19 -21.77 10.88
CA GLU A 161 10.43 -22.98 11.66
C GLU A 161 9.39 -23.28 12.77
N ARG A 162 8.29 -22.50 12.85
CA ARG A 162 7.28 -22.63 13.92
C ARG A 162 5.86 -22.89 13.42
N MET A 163 5.60 -22.72 12.12
CA MET A 163 4.29 -22.95 11.52
C MET A 163 4.35 -24.01 10.42
N LYS A 164 3.29 -24.83 10.34
CA LYS A 164 3.07 -25.74 9.21
C LYS A 164 2.74 -24.92 7.96
N PHE A 165 3.13 -25.41 6.78
CA PHE A 165 2.90 -24.72 5.51
C PHE A 165 1.43 -24.32 5.29
N SER A 166 0.48 -25.23 5.56
CA SER A 166 -0.95 -24.93 5.43
C SER A 166 -1.42 -23.82 6.36
N ALA A 167 -0.91 -23.78 7.60
CA ALA A 167 -1.21 -22.71 8.55
C ALA A 167 -0.66 -21.36 8.06
N VAL A 168 0.52 -21.35 7.42
CA VAL A 168 1.10 -20.14 6.81
C VAL A 168 0.24 -19.64 5.65
N MET A 169 -0.26 -20.52 4.78
CA MET A 169 -1.14 -20.13 3.67
C MET A 169 -2.47 -19.53 4.18
N VAL A 170 -3.09 -20.16 5.17
CA VAL A 170 -4.34 -19.64 5.77
C VAL A 170 -4.10 -18.33 6.50
N PHE A 171 -2.99 -18.22 7.25
CA PHE A 171 -2.59 -16.97 7.89
C PHE A 171 -2.41 -15.85 6.88
N ALA A 172 -1.69 -16.11 5.77
CA ALA A 172 -1.48 -15.13 4.71
C ALA A 172 -2.80 -14.66 4.09
N LEU A 173 -3.70 -15.58 3.75
CA LEU A 173 -5.03 -15.25 3.22
C LEU A 173 -5.82 -14.32 4.15
N VAL A 174 -5.94 -14.71 5.42
CA VAL A 174 -6.70 -13.94 6.41
C VAL A 174 -6.04 -12.59 6.66
N TRP A 175 -4.73 -12.58 6.91
CA TRP A 175 -3.98 -11.38 7.25
C TRP A 175 -3.98 -10.35 6.12
N LEU A 176 -3.78 -10.79 4.86
CA LEU A 176 -3.88 -9.89 3.72
C LEU A 176 -5.27 -9.23 3.65
N THR A 177 -6.31 -10.01 3.88
CA THR A 177 -7.71 -9.57 3.75
C THR A 177 -8.12 -8.58 4.83
N ILE A 178 -7.81 -8.87 6.11
CA ILE A 178 -8.34 -8.10 7.25
C ILE A 178 -7.33 -7.09 7.81
N VAL A 179 -6.05 -7.19 7.45
CA VAL A 179 -4.99 -6.30 7.95
C VAL A 179 -4.39 -5.50 6.81
N TYR A 180 -3.84 -6.15 5.80
CA TYR A 180 -3.10 -5.45 4.75
C TYR A 180 -3.98 -4.56 3.89
N PHE A 181 -5.04 -5.09 3.26
CA PHE A 181 -5.89 -4.30 2.37
C PHE A 181 -6.55 -3.12 3.08
N PRO A 182 -7.06 -3.26 4.32
CA PRO A 182 -7.59 -2.11 5.04
C PRO A 182 -6.54 -1.05 5.36
N ILE A 183 -5.32 -1.44 5.78
CA ILE A 183 -4.26 -0.47 6.07
C ILE A 183 -3.78 0.22 4.79
N ALA A 184 -3.64 -0.53 3.68
CA ALA A 184 -3.29 0.05 2.38
C ALA A 184 -4.35 1.07 1.93
N HIS A 185 -5.63 0.74 2.07
CA HIS A 185 -6.72 1.67 1.78
C HIS A 185 -6.64 2.92 2.66
N MET A 186 -6.53 2.74 3.98
CA MET A 186 -6.50 3.84 4.95
C MET A 186 -5.39 4.85 4.66
N VAL A 187 -4.23 4.40 4.17
CA VAL A 187 -3.03 5.23 4.02
C VAL A 187 -2.85 5.74 2.60
N TRP A 188 -3.14 4.93 1.58
CA TRP A 188 -2.82 5.26 0.19
C TRP A 188 -4.02 5.57 -0.69
N ALA A 189 -5.24 5.17 -0.31
CA ALA A 189 -6.43 5.61 -1.04
C ALA A 189 -6.80 7.03 -0.61
N SER A 190 -7.24 7.87 -1.56
CA SER A 190 -7.63 9.25 -1.27
C SER A 190 -8.81 9.35 -0.29
N SER A 191 -9.63 8.31 -0.23
CA SER A 191 -10.73 8.14 0.71
C SER A 191 -10.33 7.53 2.05
N GLY A 192 -9.09 7.06 2.19
CA GLY A 192 -8.59 6.41 3.40
C GLY A 192 -8.56 7.32 4.62
N PHE A 193 -8.75 6.73 5.79
CA PHE A 193 -8.76 7.44 7.08
C PHE A 193 -7.48 8.26 7.33
N PHE A 194 -6.31 7.62 7.18
CA PHE A 194 -5.02 8.26 7.44
C PHE A 194 -4.63 9.22 6.31
N PHE A 195 -5.01 8.93 5.07
CA PHE A 195 -4.83 9.84 3.95
C PHE A 195 -5.57 11.17 4.21
N LYS A 196 -6.86 11.10 4.57
CA LYS A 196 -7.68 12.27 4.94
C LYS A 196 -7.14 13.02 6.17
N ALA A 197 -6.52 12.31 7.10
CA ALA A 197 -5.87 12.90 8.27
C ALA A 197 -4.52 13.59 7.97
N GLY A 198 -4.03 13.52 6.72
CA GLY A 198 -2.76 14.14 6.30
C GLY A 198 -1.52 13.33 6.69
N ALA A 199 -1.64 12.03 6.92
CA ALA A 199 -0.50 11.17 7.18
C ALA A 199 0.44 11.12 5.96
N LEU A 200 1.74 11.32 6.18
CA LEU A 200 2.75 11.26 5.13
C LEU A 200 3.45 9.91 5.16
N ASP A 201 3.03 9.01 4.27
CA ASP A 201 3.66 7.70 4.07
C ASP A 201 3.90 7.42 2.59
N PHE A 202 5.08 7.82 2.11
CA PHE A 202 5.44 7.77 0.69
C PHE A 202 5.55 6.36 0.12
N ALA A 203 6.15 5.43 0.88
CA ALA A 203 6.54 4.11 0.38
C ALA A 203 6.19 2.96 1.34
N GLY A 204 5.36 3.19 2.36
CA GLY A 204 4.82 2.13 3.20
C GLY A 204 5.57 1.93 4.51
N GLY A 205 6.07 3.01 5.12
CA GLY A 205 6.53 2.98 6.51
C GLY A 205 5.48 2.38 7.44
N THR A 206 4.21 2.77 7.27
CA THR A 206 3.07 2.20 8.00
C THR A 206 2.54 0.95 7.32
N VAL A 207 2.21 1.02 6.02
CA VAL A 207 1.51 -0.05 5.29
C VAL A 207 2.31 -1.34 5.21
N VAL A 208 3.64 -1.24 5.08
CA VAL A 208 4.56 -2.36 4.95
C VAL A 208 5.28 -2.62 6.27
N HIS A 209 6.11 -1.68 6.72
CA HIS A 209 7.13 -1.99 7.74
C HIS A 209 6.56 -2.08 9.16
N ILE A 210 5.82 -1.06 9.61
CA ILE A 210 5.18 -1.11 10.94
C ILE A 210 4.13 -2.22 10.96
N ASN A 211 3.31 -2.33 9.92
CA ASN A 211 2.28 -3.36 9.81
C ASN A 211 2.88 -4.78 9.92
N ALA A 212 3.89 -5.10 9.11
CA ALA A 212 4.56 -6.39 9.17
C ALA A 212 5.33 -6.59 10.48
N GLY A 213 6.01 -5.56 10.99
CA GLY A 213 6.80 -5.62 12.22
C GLY A 213 5.96 -5.90 13.46
N VAL A 214 4.83 -5.21 13.62
CA VAL A 214 3.88 -5.45 14.72
C VAL A 214 3.27 -6.84 14.57
N SER A 215 2.85 -7.23 13.37
CA SER A 215 2.30 -8.56 13.10
C SER A 215 3.30 -9.68 13.41
N ALA A 216 4.56 -9.49 13.05
CA ALA A 216 5.66 -10.40 13.33
C ALA A 216 5.93 -10.52 14.83
N LEU A 217 5.92 -9.42 15.56
CA LEU A 217 6.07 -9.42 17.02
C LEU A 217 4.92 -10.19 17.69
N VAL A 218 3.67 -9.88 17.33
CA VAL A 218 2.49 -10.57 17.88
C VAL A 218 2.55 -12.06 17.55
N ALA A 219 2.85 -12.44 16.31
CA ALA A 219 2.97 -13.83 15.93
C ALA A 219 4.08 -14.57 16.71
N ALA A 220 5.23 -13.92 16.93
CA ALA A 220 6.32 -14.48 17.73
C ALA A 220 5.94 -14.69 19.21
N LEU A 221 5.14 -13.78 19.78
CA LEU A 221 4.64 -13.90 21.16
C LEU A 221 3.63 -15.04 21.30
N PHE A 222 2.69 -15.17 20.35
CA PHE A 222 1.67 -16.23 20.36
C PHE A 222 2.26 -17.63 20.12
N LEU A 223 3.21 -17.76 19.18
CA LEU A 223 3.84 -19.06 18.88
C LEU A 223 4.86 -19.50 19.94
N GLY A 224 5.36 -18.57 20.76
CA GLY A 224 6.35 -18.85 21.78
C GLY A 224 7.73 -19.22 21.21
N LYS A 225 8.59 -19.80 22.05
CA LYS A 225 10.01 -20.07 21.75
C LYS A 225 10.17 -21.16 20.66
N ARG A 226 11.22 -21.07 19.84
CA ARG A 226 11.57 -22.13 18.87
C ARG A 226 11.83 -23.46 19.61
N ILE A 227 11.41 -24.55 18.98
CA ILE A 227 11.76 -25.89 19.43
C ILE A 227 13.29 -26.01 19.47
N GLY A 228 13.81 -26.40 20.64
CA GLY A 228 15.25 -26.52 20.93
C GLY A 228 15.85 -25.32 21.67
N TYR A 229 15.17 -24.17 21.78
CA TYR A 229 15.74 -22.98 22.45
C TYR A 229 15.65 -23.10 23.99
N PRO A 230 16.70 -22.79 24.77
CA PRO A 230 18.05 -22.35 24.40
C PRO A 230 19.08 -23.49 24.36
N LYS A 231 18.64 -24.75 24.31
CA LYS A 231 19.48 -25.95 24.50
C LYS A 231 20.26 -26.35 23.24
N GLU A 232 19.73 -26.09 22.06
CA GLU A 232 20.36 -26.39 20.79
C GLU A 232 21.03 -25.14 20.18
N PRO A 233 22.23 -25.26 19.58
CA PRO A 233 22.82 -24.19 18.79
C PRO A 233 21.89 -23.76 17.64
N MET A 234 21.55 -22.47 17.60
CA MET A 234 20.68 -21.87 16.57
C MET A 234 21.46 -20.89 15.71
N ALA A 235 22.66 -21.28 15.26
CA ALA A 235 23.46 -20.46 14.37
C ALA A 235 22.73 -20.27 13.02
N PRO A 236 22.76 -19.06 12.45
CA PRO A 236 22.28 -18.82 11.08
C PRO A 236 23.02 -19.69 10.06
N HIS A 237 22.32 -20.08 9.01
CA HIS A 237 22.87 -20.88 7.92
C HIS A 237 23.91 -20.12 7.10
N SER A 238 23.65 -18.85 6.80
CA SER A 238 24.53 -17.98 5.99
C SER A 238 24.27 -16.52 6.33
N LEU A 239 25.26 -15.85 6.95
CA LEU A 239 25.24 -14.41 7.27
C LEU A 239 25.86 -13.53 6.16
N VAL A 240 25.97 -14.07 4.95
CA VAL A 240 26.58 -13.40 3.78
C VAL A 240 25.52 -12.65 3.00
#